data_AF-A0A2H1IXQ5-F1
#
_entry.id   AF-A0A2H1IXQ5-F1
#
_cell.length_a   1.000
_cell.length_b   1.000
_cell.length_c   1.000
_cell.angle_alpha   90.00
_cell.angle_beta   90.00
_cell.angle_gamma   90.00
#
_symmetry.space_group_name_H-M   'P 1'
#
loop_
_entity.id
_entity.type
_entity.pdbx_description
1 polymer ?
#
loop_
_entity_poly.entity_id
_entity_poly.type
_entity_poly.pdbx_seq_one_letter_code
_entity_poly.pdbx_strand_id
1 'polypeptide(L)' 'MLTGVLTLTGAILALHNFARGRAVCPRGERLPLEQLDGAGVIQTIGRGWMTPDLQSLWNEPRGG' A
#
# COMPACT_ATOMS: atom_id res chain seq x y z
N MET A 1 13.05 9.26 -23.33
CA MET A 1 12.61 7.85 -23.23
C MET A 1 12.78 7.32 -21.81
N LEU A 2 14.01 7.25 -21.27
CA LEU A 2 14.29 6.71 -19.92
C LEU A 2 13.51 7.40 -18.78
N THR A 3 13.48 8.74 -18.76
CA THR A 3 12.75 9.50 -17.73
C THR A 3 11.26 9.14 -17.68
N GLY A 4 10.62 9.02 -18.86
CA GLY A 4 9.20 8.64 -18.94
C GLY A 4 8.94 7.23 -18.41
N VAL A 5 9.84 6.27 -18.70
CA VAL A 5 9.75 4.91 -18.17
C VAL A 5 9.89 4.90 -16.65
N LEU A 6 10.85 5.64 -16.10
CA LEU A 6 11.05 5.76 -14.65
C LEU A 6 9.84 6.40 -13.96
N THR A 7 9.30 7.48 -14.52
CA THR A 7 8.11 8.14 -13.97
C THR A 7 6.90 7.21 -13.99
N LEU A 8 6.65 6.52 -15.10
CA LEU A 8 5.52 5.60 -15.22
C LEU A 8 5.66 4.42 -14.25
N THR A 9 6.86 3.84 -14.17
CA THR A 9 7.15 2.70 -13.28
C THR A 9 6.99 3.12 -11.82
N GLY A 10 7.52 4.28 -11.44
CA GLY A 10 7.36 4.82 -10.08
C GLY A 10 5.90 5.08 -9.71
N ALA A 11 5.11 5.63 -10.64
CA ALA A 11 3.68 5.87 -10.43
C ALA A 11 2.90 4.57 -10.22
N ILE A 12 3.16 3.55 -11.05
CA ILE A 12 2.52 2.23 -10.93
C ILE A 12 2.88 1.59 -9.58
N LEU A 13 4.16 1.63 -9.20
CA LEU A 13 4.64 1.06 -7.94
C LEU A 13 4.04 1.76 -6.72
N ALA A 14 3.93 3.09 -6.76
CA ALA A 14 3.29 3.87 -5.71
C ALA A 14 1.80 3.51 -5.56
N LEU A 15 1.06 3.40 -6.67
CA LEU A 15 -0.35 3.00 -6.65
C LEU A 15 -0.55 1.58 -6.11
N HIS A 16 0.31 0.63 -6.52
CA HIS A 16 0.25 -0.74 -6.02
C HIS A 16 0.44 -0.80 -4.50
N ASN A 17 1.49 -0.15 -4.00
CA ASN A 17 1.79 -0.13 -2.56
C ASN A 17 0.74 0.66 -1.77
N PHE A 18 0.18 1.72 -2.33
CA PHE A 18 -0.94 2.44 -1.73
C PHE A 18 -2.17 1.52 -1.57
N ALA A 19 -2.56 0.81 -2.63
CA ALA A 19 -3.69 -0.12 -2.60
C ALA A 19 -3.47 -1.26 -1.60
N ARG A 20 -2.25 -1.79 -1.55
CA ARG A 20 -1.84 -2.82 -0.60
C ARG A 20 -1.83 -2.33 0.85
N GLY A 21 -1.25 -1.15 1.10
CA GLY A 21 -1.23 -0.48 2.40
C GLY A 21 -2.63 -0.15 2.92
N ARG A 22 -3.54 0.25 2.02
CA ARG A 22 -4.96 0.32 2.32
C ARG A 22 -5.46 -1.06 2.71
N ALA A 23 -5.30 -2.08 1.87
CA ALA A 23 -5.85 -3.44 2.06
C ALA A 23 -5.55 -4.03 3.45
N VAL A 24 -4.33 -3.83 3.94
CA VAL A 24 -3.85 -4.35 5.23
C VAL A 24 -4.25 -3.46 6.42
N CYS A 25 -4.59 -2.19 6.16
CA CYS A 25 -5.03 -1.25 7.19
C CYS A 25 -6.42 -1.68 7.72
N PRO A 26 -6.58 -1.87 9.05
CA PRO A 26 -7.88 -2.16 9.66
C PRO A 26 -8.92 -1.12 9.25
N ARG A 27 -10.14 -1.55 8.92
CA ARG A 27 -11.19 -0.65 8.41
C ARG A 27 -11.47 0.55 9.34
N GLY A 28 -11.35 0.38 10.65
CA GLY A 28 -11.58 1.43 11.64
C GLY A 28 -10.48 2.50 11.70
N GLU A 29 -9.27 2.21 11.25
CA GLU A 29 -8.14 3.15 11.21
C GLU A 29 -7.96 3.79 9.82
N ARG A 30 -8.77 3.36 8.85
CA ARG A 30 -8.60 3.72 7.45
C ARG A 30 -9.25 5.07 7.18
N LEU A 31 -8.42 6.11 7.07
CA LEU A 31 -8.88 7.44 6.68
C LEU A 31 -9.63 7.39 5.33
N PRO A 32 -10.76 8.11 5.20
CA PRO A 32 -11.43 8.26 3.92
C PRO A 32 -10.54 9.02 2.94
N LEU A 33 -10.68 8.75 1.64
CA LEU A 33 -9.82 9.33 0.59
C LEU A 33 -9.86 10.86 0.58
N GLU A 34 -11.01 11.43 0.95
CA GLU A 34 -11.23 12.89 1.03
C GLU A 34 -10.44 13.57 2.16
N GLN A 35 -10.07 12.80 3.19
CA GLN A 35 -9.29 13.27 4.34
C GLN A 35 -7.82 12.85 4.25
N LEU A 36 -7.42 12.23 3.15
CA LEU A 36 -6.08 11.73 2.96
C LEU A 36 -5.17 12.84 2.43
N ASP A 37 -4.30 13.33 3.29
CA ASP A 37 -3.28 14.31 2.93
C ASP A 37 -2.03 13.63 2.34
N GLY A 38 -1.07 14.43 1.86
CA GLY A 38 0.16 13.90 1.26
C GLY A 38 0.97 13.02 2.22
N ALA A 39 0.99 13.36 3.51
CA ALA A 39 1.66 12.55 4.53
C ALA A 39 0.96 11.19 4.72
N GLY A 40 -0.38 11.19 4.80
CA GLY A 40 -1.18 9.98 4.89
C GLY A 40 -1.04 9.08 3.66
N VAL A 41 -0.90 9.65 2.45
CA VAL A 41 -0.60 8.89 1.23
C VAL A 41 0.75 8.19 1.35
N ILE A 42 1.81 8.92 1.72
CA ILE A 42 3.17 8.36 1.87
C ILE A 42 3.19 7.28 2.95
N GLN A 43 2.55 7.52 4.11
CA GLN A 43 2.48 6.56 5.20
C GLN A 43 1.75 5.28 4.78
N THR A 44 0.67 5.42 4.01
CA THR A 44 -0.09 4.30 3.45
C THR A 44 0.75 3.48 2.47
N ILE A 45 1.48 4.13 1.56
CA ILE A 45 2.43 3.48 0.64
C ILE A 45 3.49 2.72 1.43
N GLY A 46 4.09 3.36 2.44
CA GLY A 46 5.12 2.75 3.29
C GLY A 46 4.61 1.51 4.03
N ARG A 47 3.38 1.54 4.54
CA ARG A 47 2.74 0.37 5.15
C ARG A 47 2.58 -0.76 4.13
N GLY A 48 2.13 -0.47 2.91
CA GLY A 48 2.03 -1.46 1.84
C GLY A 48 3.37 -2.09 1.46
N TRP A 49 4.44 -1.29 1.48
CA TRP A 49 5.81 -1.73 1.21
C TRP A 49 6.37 -2.65 2.30
N MET A 50 6.12 -2.31 3.57
CA MET A 50 6.61 -3.05 4.73
C MET A 50 5.81 -4.32 5.03
N THR A 51 4.61 -4.47 4.47
CA THR A 51 3.81 -5.66 4.74
C THR A 51 4.39 -6.84 3.97
N PRO A 52 4.61 -8.01 4.60
CA PRO A 52 4.92 -9.24 3.87
C PRO A 52 3.84 -9.57 2.84
N ASP A 53 4.12 -10.47 1.90
CA ASP A 53 3.15 -10.78 0.84
C ASP A 53 1.78 -11.10 1.44
N LEU A 54 0.71 -10.48 0.92
CA LEU A 54 -0.65 -10.75 1.40
C LEU A 54 -0.96 -12.26 1.29
N GLN A 55 -0.30 -12.94 0.36
CA GLN A 55 -0.32 -14.38 0.20
C GLN A 55 0.35 -15.14 1.35
N SER A 56 1.40 -14.61 1.99
CA SER A 56 2.02 -15.23 3.17
C SER A 56 1.13 -15.08 4.41
N LEU A 57 0.50 -13.92 4.59
CA LEU A 57 -0.44 -13.67 5.70
C LEU A 57 -1.71 -14.52 5.59
N TRP A 58 -2.15 -14.84 4.38
CA TRP A 58 -3.28 -15.75 4.15
C TRP A 58 -2.91 -17.23 4.39
N ASN A 59 -1.64 -17.59 4.17
CA ASN A 59 -1.13 -18.95 4.33
C ASN A 59 -0.62 -19.26 5.75
N GLU A 60 -0.55 -18.29 6.65
CA GLU A 60 -0.30 -18.58 8.07
C GLU A 60 -1.49 -19.37 8.64
N PRO A 61 -1.26 -20.59 9.16
CA PRO A 61 -2.32 -21.33 9.83
C PRO A 61 -2.79 -20.48 11.01
N ARG A 62 -4.07 -20.13 11.03
CA ARG A 62 -4.71 -19.55 12.20
C ARG A 62 -4.67 -20.62 13.29
N GLY A 63 -3.58 -20.67 14.05
CA GLY A 63 -3.42 -21.54 15.20
C GLY A 63 -4.55 -21.26 16.17
N GLY A 64 -5.36 -22.29 16.42
CA GLY A 64 -6.48 -22.28 17.36
C GLY A 64 -6.04 -22.36 18.81
#